data_AF-A0A925IB33-F1
#
_entry.id   AF-A0A925IB33-F1
#
_cell.length_a   1.000
_cell.length_b   1.000
_cell.length_c   1.000
_cell.angle_alpha   90.00
_cell.angle_beta   90.00
_cell.angle_gamma   90.00
#
_symmetry.space_group_name_H-M   'P 1'
#
loop_
_entity.id
_entity.type
_entity.pdbx_description
1 polymer ?
#
loop_
_entity_poly.entity_id
_entity_poly.type
_entity_poly.pdbx_seq_one_letter_code
_entity_poly.pdbx_strand_id
1 'polypeptide(L)'
;MEKFISVSFTADEATSAMITALLMDEGFTGAEEGEDQTIVTVTEQGFSQENVKDIFNKFNVLYHIETIEQQNWNAQWEKSFEPVCINNFAAIR
;
A
#
# COMPACT_ATOMS: atom_id res chain seq x y z
N MET A 1 8.70 -5.50 -21.86
CA MET A 1 9.12 -5.69 -20.46
C MET A 1 7.94 -5.28 -19.63
N GLU A 2 7.31 -6.21 -18.91
CA GLU A 2 6.16 -5.92 -18.07
C GLU A 2 6.63 -5.19 -16.81
N LYS A 3 6.04 -4.02 -16.55
CA LYS A 3 6.25 -3.24 -15.33
C LYS A 3 5.09 -3.52 -14.38
N PHE A 4 5.42 -3.61 -13.10
CA PHE A 4 4.44 -3.81 -12.05
C PHE A 4 4.41 -2.57 -11.16
N ILE A 5 3.27 -2.32 -10.54
CA ILE A 5 3.08 -1.24 -9.59
C ILE A 5 2.59 -1.89 -8.30
N SER A 6 3.29 -1.63 -7.20
CA SER A 6 2.88 -2.01 -5.86
C SER A 6 2.29 -0.81 -5.13
N VAL A 7 1.29 -1.08 -4.31
CA VAL A 7 0.69 -0.12 -3.39
C VAL A 7 0.76 -0.70 -1.99
N SER A 8 1.51 -0.07 -1.10
CA SER A 8 1.59 -0.46 0.31
C SER A 8 0.84 0.52 1.19
N PHE A 9 0.16 0.00 2.21
CA PHE A 9 -0.58 0.82 3.17
C PHE A 9 -0.71 0.11 4.52
N THR A 10 -0.93 0.89 5.58
CA THR A 10 -1.19 0.39 6.93
C THR A 10 -2.55 0.87 7.39
N ALA A 11 -3.40 -0.08 7.78
CA ALA A 11 -4.74 0.16 8.31
C ALA A 11 -5.11 -0.94 9.30
N ASP A 12 -6.24 -0.79 10.00
CA ASP A 12 -6.82 -1.88 10.78
C ASP A 12 -7.27 -3.05 9.89
N GLU A 13 -7.43 -4.24 10.47
CA GLU A 13 -7.78 -5.47 9.75
C GLU A 13 -9.04 -5.32 8.87
N ALA A 14 -10.08 -4.66 9.37
CA ALA A 14 -11.33 -4.49 8.64
C ALA A 14 -11.16 -3.53 7.45
N THR A 15 -10.48 -2.40 7.67
CA THR A 15 -10.15 -1.43 6.63
C THR A 15 -9.21 -2.03 5.59
N SER A 16 -8.22 -2.82 6.01
CA SER A 16 -7.29 -3.47 5.10
C SER A 16 -7.99 -4.46 4.17
N ALA A 17 -8.86 -5.29 4.73
CA ALA A 17 -9.68 -6.21 3.96
C ALA A 17 -10.58 -5.46 2.94
N MET A 18 -11.18 -4.33 3.34
CA MET A 18 -12.00 -3.51 2.43
C MET A 18 -11.18 -2.88 1.30
N ILE A 19 -10.04 -2.25 1.63
CA ILE A 19 -9.17 -1.61 0.63
C ILE A 19 -8.66 -2.66 -0.35
N THR A 20 -8.19 -3.80 0.14
CA THR A 20 -7.70 -4.91 -0.68
C THR A 20 -8.78 -5.41 -1.64
N ALA A 21 -10.00 -5.61 -1.15
CA ALA A 21 -11.12 -6.04 -1.99
C ALA A 21 -11.45 -5.03 -3.09
N LEU A 22 -11.44 -3.73 -2.77
CA LEU A 22 -11.69 -2.67 -3.75
C LEU A 22 -10.57 -2.61 -4.80
N LEU A 23 -9.31 -2.70 -4.39
CA LEU A 23 -8.18 -2.72 -5.33
C LEU A 23 -8.24 -3.94 -6.25
N MET A 24 -8.64 -5.11 -5.74
CA MET A 24 -8.83 -6.31 -6.56
C MET A 24 -9.92 -6.13 -7.62
N ASP A 25 -11.02 -5.42 -7.30
CA ASP A 25 -12.09 -5.09 -8.27
C ASP A 25 -11.60 -4.11 -9.35
N GLU A 26 -10.67 -3.22 -8.99
CA GLU A 26 -10.01 -2.29 -9.92
C GLU A 26 -8.96 -2.96 -10.82
N GLY A 27 -8.70 -4.26 -10.66
CA GLY A 27 -7.80 -5.03 -11.52
C GLY A 27 -6.43 -5.33 -10.91
N PHE A 28 -6.23 -5.06 -9.62
CA PHE A 28 -5.06 -5.58 -8.91
C PHE A 28 -5.13 -7.10 -8.80
N THR A 29 -3.98 -7.75 -8.89
CA THR A 29 -3.90 -9.23 -8.96
C THR A 29 -3.01 -9.84 -7.89
N GLY A 30 -2.20 -9.04 -7.20
CA GLY A 30 -1.38 -9.48 -6.07
C GLY A 30 -1.83 -8.78 -4.80
N ALA A 31 -1.96 -9.52 -3.70
CA ALA A 31 -2.09 -8.95 -2.36
C ALA A 31 -1.24 -9.78 -1.39
N GLU A 32 -0.46 -9.09 -0.57
CA GLU A 32 0.38 -9.63 0.47
C GLU A 32 0.05 -8.87 1.75
N GLU A 33 -0.59 -9.55 2.69
CA GLU A 33 -0.89 -9.02 4.02
C GLU A 33 0.28 -9.36 4.94
N GLY A 34 1.04 -8.34 5.33
CA GLY A 34 2.10 -8.45 6.33
C GLY A 34 1.59 -8.12 7.73
N GLU A 35 2.45 -8.29 8.74
CA GLU A 35 2.10 -8.01 10.15
C GLU A 35 1.83 -6.52 10.41
N ASP A 36 2.53 -5.62 9.71
CA ASP A 36 2.44 -4.15 9.91
C ASP A 36 1.82 -3.39 8.73
N GLN A 37 1.82 -3.98 7.53
CA GLN A 37 1.32 -3.33 6.32
C GLN A 37 0.82 -4.35 5.30
N THR A 38 -0.10 -3.90 4.44
CA THR A 38 -0.60 -4.68 3.31
C THR A 38 -0.06 -4.10 2.01
N ILE A 39 0.38 -4.98 1.11
CA ILE A 39 0.98 -4.64 -0.17
C ILE A 39 0.12 -5.27 -1.27
N VAL A 40 -0.35 -4.46 -2.21
CA VAL A 40 -1.21 -4.91 -3.31
C VAL A 40 -0.56 -4.53 -4.63
N THR A 41 -0.44 -5.47 -5.56
CA THR A 41 0.31 -5.32 -6.82
C THR A 41 -0.60 -5.44 -8.04
N VAL A 42 -0.30 -4.64 -9.06
CA VAL A 42 -0.98 -4.64 -10.36
C VAL A 42 0.03 -4.46 -11.48
N THR A 43 -0.34 -4.83 -12.71
CA THR A 43 0.44 -4.48 -13.90
C THR A 43 0.28 -2.99 -14.22
N GLU A 44 1.29 -2.36 -14.83
CA GLU A 44 1.19 -0.96 -15.27
C GLU A 44 -0.03 -0.72 -16.18
N GLN A 45 -0.44 -1.72 -16.96
CA GLN A 45 -1.61 -1.66 -17.84
C GLN A 45 -2.95 -1.63 -17.08
N GLY A 46 -3.01 -2.26 -15.91
CA GLY A 46 -4.20 -2.29 -15.04
C GLY A 46 -4.20 -1.22 -13.95
N PHE A 47 -3.15 -0.43 -13.84
CA PHE A 47 -3.03 0.58 -12.80
C PHE A 47 -3.77 1.88 -13.15
N SER A 48 -4.67 2.32 -12.27
CA SER A 48 -5.31 3.63 -12.34
C SER A 48 -5.02 4.44 -11.09
N GLN A 49 -4.21 5.50 -11.22
CA GLN A 49 -3.87 6.38 -10.10
C GLN A 49 -5.11 7.09 -9.52
N GLU A 50 -6.08 7.42 -10.37
CA GLU A 50 -7.33 8.07 -9.94
C GLU A 50 -8.15 7.16 -9.03
N ASN A 51 -8.34 5.90 -9.45
CA ASN A 51 -9.14 4.93 -8.69
C ASN A 51 -8.49 4.59 -7.35
N VAL A 52 -7.17 4.39 -7.36
CA VAL A 52 -6.38 4.19 -6.13
C VAL A 52 -6.57 5.38 -5.19
N LYS A 53 -6.37 6.60 -5.69
CA LYS A 53 -6.54 7.82 -4.88
C LYS A 53 -7.95 7.94 -4.30
N ASP A 54 -8.99 7.64 -5.07
CA ASP A 54 -10.38 7.71 -4.61
C ASP A 54 -10.69 6.65 -3.56
N ILE A 55 -10.16 5.44 -3.69
CA ILE A 55 -10.28 4.39 -2.66
C ILE A 55 -9.63 4.88 -1.37
N PHE A 56 -8.36 5.26 -1.40
CA PHE A 56 -7.64 5.67 -0.18
C PHE A 56 -8.20 6.95 0.47
N ASN A 57 -8.71 7.89 -0.33
CA ASN A 57 -9.40 9.08 0.19
C ASN A 57 -10.67 8.73 0.98
N LYS A 58 -11.41 7.68 0.60
CA LYS A 58 -12.61 7.25 1.33
C LYS A 58 -12.29 6.71 2.73
N PHE A 59 -11.14 6.07 2.88
CA PHE A 59 -10.69 5.49 4.15
C PHE A 59 -9.79 6.44 4.95
N ASN A 60 -9.34 7.56 4.34
CA ASN A 60 -8.38 8.49 4.93
C ASN A 60 -7.11 7.78 5.42
N VAL A 61 -6.64 6.82 4.63
CA VAL A 61 -5.46 5.98 4.90
C VAL A 61 -4.28 6.49 4.06
N LEU A 62 -3.10 6.54 4.68
CA LEU A 62 -1.87 6.84 3.97
C LEU A 62 -1.41 5.59 3.21
N TYR A 63 -0.99 5.79 1.97
CA TYR A 63 -0.54 4.73 1.09
C TYR A 63 0.69 5.19 0.31
N HIS A 64 1.49 4.23 -0.12
CA HIS A 64 2.68 4.44 -0.92
C HIS A 64 2.54 3.65 -2.23
N ILE A 65 2.71 4.34 -3.36
CA ILE A 65 2.72 3.70 -4.69
C ILE A 65 4.17 3.63 -5.14
N GLU A 66 4.60 2.46 -5.58
CA GLU A 66 5.94 2.25 -6.11
C GLU A 66 5.87 1.50 -7.45
N THR A 67 6.63 1.98 -8.43
CA THR A 67 6.72 1.32 -9.74
C THR A 67 7.93 0.39 -9.74
N ILE A 68 7.66 -0.91 -9.82
CA ILE A 68 8.64 -1.98 -9.91
C ILE A 68 9.18 -2.04 -11.34
N GLU A 69 10.20 -1.23 -11.63
CA GLU A 69 11.15 -1.55 -12.71
C GLU A 69 12.05 -2.69 -12.22
N GLN A 70 12.55 -3.54 -13.13
CA GLN A 70 13.38 -4.71 -12.82
C GLN A 70 14.76 -4.28 -12.26
N GLN A 71 14.81 -3.73 -11.04
CA GLN A 71 16.02 -3.45 -10.27
C GLN A 71 15.85 -4.00 -8.85
N ASN A 72 16.89 -4.67 -8.36
CA ASN A 72 16.93 -5.44 -7.13
C ASN A 72 16.32 -4.74 -5.89
N TRP A 73 15.09 -5.11 -5.56
CA TRP A 73 14.25 -4.57 -4.48
C TRP A 73 14.77 -4.82 -3.07
N ASN A 74 15.63 -5.82 -2.87
CA ASN A 74 16.18 -6.15 -1.55
C ASN A 74 17.06 -5.04 -0.96
N ALA A 75 17.67 -4.16 -1.77
CA ALA A 75 18.65 -3.19 -1.28
C ALA A 75 18.03 -1.86 -0.81
N GLN A 76 16.79 -1.57 -1.21
CA GLN A 76 16.12 -0.30 -0.90
C GLN A 76 15.21 -0.42 0.34
N TRP A 77 14.80 -1.64 0.67
CA TRP A 77 14.03 -2.01 1.85
C TRP A 77 14.74 -1.69 3.19
N GLU A 78 16.07 -1.70 3.24
CA GLU A 78 16.82 -1.33 4.46
C GLU A 78 17.03 0.18 4.64
N LYS A 79 16.78 1.02 3.62
CA LYS A 79 17.19 2.44 3.63
C LYS A 79 16.08 3.47 3.84
N SER A 80 14.82 3.10 3.63
CA SER A 80 13.68 4.05 3.72
C SER A 80 12.75 3.74 4.90
N PHE A 81 13.29 3.22 6.00
CA PHE A 81 12.62 3.26 7.29
C PHE A 81 12.61 4.71 7.80
N GLU A 82 11.56 5.46 7.47
CA GLU A 82 11.22 6.67 8.22
C GLU A 82 10.15 6.33 9.28
N PRO A 83 10.33 6.80 10.53
CA PRO A 83 9.50 6.42 11.66
C PRO A 83 8.10 7.02 11.54
N VAL A 84 7.06 6.20 11.73
CA VAL A 84 5.69 6.72 11.90
C VAL A 84 5.60 7.42 13.26
N CYS A 85 5.72 8.74 13.24
CA CYS A 85 5.39 9.60 14.38
C CYS A 85 3.87 9.64 14.58
N ILE A 86 3.33 8.80 15.47
CA ILE A 86 1.95 8.92 15.96
C ILE A 86 1.92 10.03 17.01
N ASN A 87 1.37 11.18 16.63
CA ASN A 87 1.11 12.30 17.54
C ASN A 87 0.13 11.88 18.67
N ASN A 88 0.72 11.62 19.84
CA ASN A 88 0.31 12.21 21.12
C ASN A 88 -0.98 11.73 21.81
N PHE A 89 -1.00 10.49 22.31
CA PHE A 89 -1.83 10.14 23.48
C PHE A 89 -1.01 9.44 24.57
N ALA A 90 -0.30 10.24 25.35
CA ALA A 90 0.17 9.83 26.67
C ALA A 90 -0.99 10.00 27.66
N ALA A 91 -1.50 8.89 28.18
CA ALA A 91 -2.18 8.87 29.46
C ALA A 91 -1.52 7.77 30.30
N ILE A 92 -0.48 8.15 31.03
CA ILE A 92 0.04 7.33 32.14
C ILE A 92 -0.86 7.61 33.33
N ARG A 93 -1.23 6.55 34.06
CA ARG A 93 -1.62 6.65 35.46
C ARG A 93 -0.74 5.75 36.29
#